data_AF-A0A1I8CZP9-F1
#
_entry.id   AF-A0A1I8CZP9-F1
#
_cell.length_a   1.000
_cell.length_b   1.000
_cell.length_c   1.000
_cell.angle_alpha   90.00
_cell.angle_beta   90.00
_cell.angle_gamma   90.00
#
_symmetry.space_group_name_H-M   'P 1'
#
loop_
_entity.id
_entity.type
_entity.pdbx_description
1 polymer ?
#
loop_
_entity_poly.entity_id
_entity_poly.type
_entity_poly.pdbx_seq_one_letter_code
_entity_poly.pdbx_strand_id
1 'polypeptide(L)'
;MYNSRMININAEENEKIKVFRELDNEFRFNQGDLKIKFQDDPDSEPVVYSVHKDVMKANSGYWKNLLESELDMTEGMDPFRFEREPFRNLLELLYKGKCAIYEAKIPEFLRLLDYFSFKEVLNTAYAQTLPHISESNVLKLFLQFNSSILVNNANKEKVRDYMLENFGIVHKHTLFYLFREEHVLDLIKNDRININEKDLIDVLIRYSNNFHSHMELPIDSEERAKVLERLLKYVRFQHIDAEYIKSHFTVIKVLHRPAIQALKDIAVNAKTLSYQELPTEMRGPKRESY
;
A
#
# COMPACT_ATOMS: atom_id res chain seq x y z
N MET A 1 8.34 13.35 15.85
CA MET A 1 9.48 12.46 15.65
C MET A 1 8.99 11.04 15.87
N TYR A 2 8.75 10.28 14.80
CA TYR A 2 8.41 8.86 14.94
C TYR A 2 9.67 8.13 15.39
N ASN A 3 9.65 7.49 16.55
CA ASN A 3 10.68 6.53 16.92
C ASN A 3 10.56 5.37 15.93
N SER A 4 11.43 5.34 14.92
CA SER A 4 11.45 4.27 13.93
C SER A 4 11.85 2.98 14.62
N ARG A 5 10.85 2.16 14.97
CA ARG A 5 11.06 0.85 15.57
C ARG A 5 11.83 -0.02 14.57
N MET A 6 12.89 -0.68 15.03
CA MET A 6 13.60 -1.68 14.24
C MET A 6 12.96 -3.05 14.44
N ILE A 7 12.86 -3.80 13.36
CA ILE A 7 12.34 -5.16 13.30
C ILE A 7 13.49 -6.05 12.86
N ASN A 8 13.77 -7.08 13.64
CA ASN A 8 14.77 -8.08 13.27
C ASN A 8 14.09 -9.16 12.45
N ILE A 9 14.67 -9.46 11.29
CA ILE A 9 14.25 -10.58 10.44
C ILE A 9 15.29 -11.68 10.57
N ASN A 10 14.83 -12.89 10.82
CA ASN A 10 15.65 -14.09 10.95
C ASN A 10 15.28 -15.11 9.86
N ALA A 11 16.20 -15.38 8.94
CA ALA A 11 16.06 -16.39 7.89
C ALA A 11 16.45 -17.80 8.35
N GLU A 12 17.15 -17.92 9.48
CA GLU A 12 17.74 -19.19 9.95
C GLU A 12 16.67 -20.20 10.39
N GLU A 13 15.48 -19.70 10.74
CA GLU A 13 14.33 -20.53 11.10
C GLU A 13 13.67 -21.18 9.87
N ASN A 14 14.04 -20.76 8.65
CA ASN A 14 13.51 -21.32 7.41
C ASN A 14 14.59 -22.10 6.65
N GLU A 15 14.55 -23.43 6.76
CA GLU A 15 15.49 -24.36 6.12
C GLU A 15 15.55 -24.23 4.58
N LYS A 16 14.54 -23.62 3.96
CA LYS A 16 14.51 -23.39 2.50
C LYS A 16 15.33 -22.17 2.08
N ILE A 17 15.72 -21.30 3.01
CA ILE A 17 16.58 -20.15 2.73
C ILE A 17 18.02 -20.58 2.92
N LYS A 18 18.83 -20.48 1.86
CA LYS A 18 20.26 -20.76 1.93
C LYS A 18 21.00 -19.53 2.43
N VAL A 19 21.68 -19.67 3.57
CA VAL A 19 22.49 -18.62 4.20
C VAL A 19 23.97 -18.92 3.97
N PHE A 20 24.73 -17.91 3.53
CA PHE A 20 26.12 -18.06 3.08
C PHE A 20 27.13 -17.42 4.04
N ARG A 21 27.15 -17.87 5.30
CA ARG A 21 27.99 -17.29 6.35
C ARG A 21 29.48 -17.40 6.07
N GLU A 22 29.89 -18.52 5.47
CA GLU A 22 31.30 -18.76 5.13
C GLU A 22 31.81 -17.70 4.15
N LEU A 23 31.01 -17.33 3.14
CA LEU A 23 31.35 -16.28 2.20
C LEU A 23 31.38 -14.88 2.83
N ASP A 24 30.53 -14.60 3.83
CA ASP A 24 30.62 -13.32 4.55
C ASP A 24 31.89 -13.21 5.39
N ASN A 25 32.27 -14.30 6.07
CA ASN A 25 33.46 -14.37 6.90
C ASN A 25 34.75 -14.28 6.07
N GLU A 26 34.77 -14.89 4.88
CA GLU A 26 35.96 -14.97 4.04
C GLU A 26 36.13 -13.74 3.13
N PHE A 27 35.04 -13.24 2.54
CA PHE A 27 35.11 -12.21 1.49
C PHE A 27 34.28 -10.95 1.78
N ARG A 28 33.34 -11.01 2.75
CA ARG A 28 32.27 -10.02 2.94
C ARG A 28 31.35 -9.91 1.70
N PHE A 29 30.10 -9.51 1.90
CA PHE A 29 29.08 -9.47 0.82
C PHE A 29 29.37 -8.52 -0.38
N ASN A 30 30.47 -7.76 -0.39
CA ASN A 30 30.82 -6.73 -1.39
C ASN A 30 32.05 -7.08 -2.25
N GLN A 31 32.46 -8.35 -2.30
CA GLN A 31 33.61 -8.81 -3.10
C GLN A 31 33.23 -9.83 -4.18
N GLY A 32 31.95 -10.01 -4.46
CA GLY A 32 31.50 -10.95 -5.49
C GLY A 32 31.67 -10.44 -6.92
N ASP A 33 31.44 -11.34 -7.87
CA ASP A 33 31.66 -11.14 -9.30
C ASP A 33 30.44 -10.55 -10.04
N LEU A 34 29.26 -10.56 -9.42
CA LEU A 34 28.05 -9.93 -9.97
C LEU A 34 27.93 -8.49 -9.47
N LYS A 35 27.96 -7.53 -10.39
CA LYS A 35 27.75 -6.11 -10.09
C LYS A 35 26.29 -5.72 -10.30
N ILE A 36 25.61 -5.34 -9.22
CA ILE A 36 24.21 -4.89 -9.25
C ILE A 36 24.17 -3.40 -8.92
N LYS A 37 23.53 -2.61 -9.80
CA LYS A 37 23.45 -1.16 -9.66
C LYS A 37 22.07 -0.76 -9.12
N PHE A 38 22.06 0.09 -8.10
CA PHE A 38 20.85 0.69 -7.53
C PHE A 38 20.94 2.21 -7.57
N GLN A 39 19.84 2.86 -7.93
CA GLN A 39 19.73 4.31 -7.99
C GLN A 39 18.41 4.73 -7.34
N ASP A 40 18.49 5.47 -6.23
CA ASP A 40 17.32 5.95 -5.48
C ASP A 40 16.74 7.24 -6.08
N ASP A 41 17.60 8.11 -6.61
CA ASP A 41 17.22 9.36 -7.29
C ASP A 41 17.77 9.37 -8.74
N PRO A 42 16.94 9.68 -9.77
CA PRO A 42 17.40 9.81 -11.15
C PRO A 42 18.64 10.69 -11.35
N ASP A 43 18.84 11.69 -10.48
CA ASP A 43 19.95 12.64 -10.54
C ASP A 43 21.17 12.20 -9.70
N SER A 44 21.07 11.07 -8.99
CA SER A 44 22.15 10.54 -8.14
C SER A 44 23.01 9.50 -8.86
N GLU A 45 24.29 9.39 -8.48
CA GLU A 45 25.17 8.33 -8.96
C GLU A 45 24.71 6.95 -8.46
N PRO A 46 24.64 5.93 -9.33
CA PRO A 46 24.21 4.60 -8.94
C PRO A 46 25.22 3.94 -8.00
N VAL A 47 24.72 3.33 -6.92
CA VAL A 47 25.52 2.51 -6.01
C VAL A 47 25.64 1.10 -6.55
N VAL A 48 26.88 0.60 -6.61
CA VAL A 48 27.19 -0.74 -7.09
C VAL A 48 27.41 -1.68 -5.90
N TYR A 49 26.66 -2.78 -5.88
CA TYR A 49 26.88 -3.91 -4.98
C TYR A 49 27.56 -5.05 -5.75
N SER A 50 28.68 -5.54 -5.23
CA SER A 50 29.44 -6.65 -5.82
C SER A 50 29.14 -7.93 -5.04
N VAL A 51 28.23 -8.76 -5.54
CA VAL A 51 27.68 -9.93 -4.83
C VAL A 51 28.05 -11.24 -5.52
N HIS A 52 28.12 -12.34 -4.78
CA HIS A 52 28.40 -13.65 -5.35
C HIS A 52 27.16 -14.17 -6.09
N LYS A 53 27.33 -14.61 -7.35
CA LYS A 53 26.23 -15.15 -8.17
C LYS A 53 25.46 -16.28 -7.47
N ASP A 54 26.17 -17.19 -6.81
CA ASP A 54 25.58 -18.35 -6.16
C ASP A 54 24.62 -17.97 -5.02
N VAL A 55 24.93 -16.89 -4.29
CA VAL A 55 24.07 -16.38 -3.21
C VAL A 55 22.72 -15.91 -3.77
N MET A 56 22.76 -15.22 -4.91
CA MET A 56 21.56 -14.70 -5.55
C MET A 56 20.74 -15.83 -6.21
N LYS A 57 21.38 -16.71 -6.98
CA LYS A 57 20.73 -17.86 -7.66
C LYS A 57 20.05 -18.81 -6.67
N ALA A 58 20.67 -19.02 -5.51
CA ALA A 58 20.19 -19.97 -4.51
C ALA A 58 18.82 -19.61 -3.92
N ASN A 59 18.50 -18.32 -3.84
CA ASN A 59 17.32 -17.83 -3.12
C ASN A 59 16.33 -17.05 -4.01
N SER A 60 16.67 -16.75 -5.27
CA SER A 60 15.83 -15.98 -6.20
C SER A 60 15.64 -16.68 -7.53
N GLY A 61 14.37 -16.82 -7.93
CA GLY A 61 14.01 -17.31 -9.26
C GLY A 61 14.42 -16.35 -10.39
N TYR A 62 14.36 -15.03 -10.14
CA TYR A 62 14.78 -14.02 -11.10
C TYR A 62 16.28 -14.16 -11.42
N TRP A 63 17.12 -14.16 -10.39
CA TRP A 63 18.57 -14.22 -10.57
C TRP A 63 19.02 -15.57 -11.10
N LYS A 64 18.35 -16.66 -10.69
CA LYS A 64 18.57 -17.99 -11.27
C LYS A 64 18.36 -17.97 -12.78
N ASN A 65 17.18 -17.54 -13.23
CA ASN A 65 16.83 -17.52 -14.64
C ASN A 65 17.74 -16.57 -15.44
N LEU A 66 18.02 -15.38 -14.91
CA LEU A 66 18.87 -14.38 -15.57
C LEU A 66 20.30 -14.90 -15.78
N LEU A 67 20.90 -15.49 -14.76
CA LEU A 67 22.29 -15.95 -14.79
C LEU A 67 22.47 -17.38 -15.34
N GLU A 68 21.39 -18.08 -15.64
CA GLU A 68 21.37 -19.33 -16.42
C GLU A 68 21.03 -19.08 -17.90
N SER A 69 20.52 -17.89 -18.23
CA SER A 69 20.30 -17.47 -19.60
C SER A 69 21.61 -17.13 -20.31
N GLU A 70 21.64 -17.27 -21.64
CA GLU A 70 22.76 -16.86 -22.50
C GLU A 70 22.84 -15.33 -22.68
N LEU A 71 22.08 -14.55 -21.90
CA LEU A 71 22.10 -13.10 -21.97
C LEU A 71 23.46 -12.58 -21.52
N ASP A 72 24.12 -11.84 -22.41
CA ASP A 72 25.38 -11.20 -22.10
C ASP A 72 25.15 -10.05 -21.11
N MET A 73 25.46 -10.32 -19.84
CA MET A 73 25.36 -9.38 -18.73
C MET A 73 26.57 -8.43 -18.65
N THR A 74 27.52 -8.51 -19.59
CA THR A 74 28.72 -7.65 -19.59
C THR A 74 28.43 -6.23 -20.09
N GLU A 75 27.35 -6.02 -20.85
CA GLU A 75 26.83 -4.69 -21.16
C GLU A 75 25.83 -4.24 -20.10
N GLY A 76 26.10 -3.06 -19.53
CA GLY A 76 25.59 -2.63 -18.24
C GLY A 76 24.07 -2.61 -18.14
N MET A 77 23.54 -3.46 -17.25
CA MET A 77 22.16 -3.31 -16.77
C MET A 77 21.95 -1.90 -16.23
N ASP A 78 20.85 -1.28 -16.67
CA ASP A 78 20.39 -0.03 -16.09
C ASP A 78 20.22 -0.17 -14.57
N PRO A 79 20.52 0.89 -13.79
CA PRO A 79 20.32 0.85 -12.35
C PRO A 79 18.87 0.55 -11.98
N PHE A 80 18.68 -0.38 -11.04
CA PHE A 80 17.38 -0.65 -10.47
C PHE A 80 16.93 0.54 -9.60
N ARG A 81 15.69 0.99 -9.83
CA ARG A 81 15.07 2.09 -9.07
C ARG A 81 14.46 1.61 -7.75
N PHE A 82 15.34 1.30 -6.79
CA PHE A 82 14.97 1.00 -5.42
C PHE A 82 15.88 1.75 -4.45
N GLU A 83 15.37 1.98 -3.24
CA GLU A 83 16.19 2.45 -2.14
C GLU A 83 17.32 1.47 -1.83
N ARG A 84 18.48 2.02 -1.49
CA ARG A 84 19.71 1.27 -1.27
C ARG A 84 19.69 0.44 0.02
N GLU A 85 19.05 0.96 1.06
CA GLU A 85 19.00 0.34 2.39
C GLU A 85 18.28 -1.02 2.39
N PRO A 86 17.05 -1.15 1.85
CA PRO A 86 16.37 -2.45 1.74
C PRO A 86 17.19 -3.53 1.03
N PHE A 87 17.93 -3.18 -0.03
CA PHE A 87 18.79 -4.15 -0.71
C PHE A 87 19.96 -4.59 0.16
N ARG A 88 20.61 -3.65 0.87
CA ARG A 88 21.65 -4.00 1.85
C ARG A 88 21.11 -4.94 2.93
N ASN A 89 19.90 -4.68 3.45
CA ASN A 89 19.29 -5.57 4.44
C ASN A 89 19.00 -6.97 3.88
N LEU A 90 18.64 -7.08 2.60
CA LEU A 90 18.52 -8.38 1.94
C LEU A 90 19.88 -9.09 1.91
N LEU A 91 20.95 -8.41 1.51
CA LEU A 91 22.29 -9.01 1.50
C LEU A 91 22.70 -9.47 2.90
N GLU A 92 22.47 -8.65 3.93
CA GLU A 92 22.71 -9.09 5.32
C GLU A 92 21.93 -10.34 5.68
N LEU A 93 20.66 -10.43 5.27
CA LEU A 93 19.82 -11.60 5.50
C LEU A 93 20.38 -12.86 4.80
N LEU A 94 20.80 -12.76 3.54
CA LEU A 94 21.33 -13.89 2.76
C LEU A 94 22.73 -14.35 3.19
N TYR A 95 23.58 -13.42 3.62
CA TYR A 95 24.95 -13.72 4.04
C TYR A 95 25.03 -14.09 5.53
N LYS A 96 24.32 -13.37 6.39
CA LYS A 96 24.43 -13.51 7.85
C LYS A 96 23.30 -14.30 8.48
N GLY A 97 22.20 -14.51 7.75
CA GLY A 97 20.99 -15.17 8.24
C GLY A 97 20.02 -14.23 8.96
N LYS A 98 20.43 -12.99 9.21
CA LYS A 98 19.65 -11.99 9.94
C LYS A 98 19.90 -10.58 9.44
N CYS A 99 18.86 -9.75 9.50
CA CYS A 99 18.98 -8.32 9.27
C CYS A 99 18.03 -7.54 10.19
N ALA A 100 18.27 -6.24 10.32
CA ALA A 100 17.37 -5.32 11.02
C ALA A 100 16.86 -4.29 10.03
N ILE A 101 15.54 -4.13 9.95
CA ILE A 101 14.90 -3.13 9.10
C ILE A 101 14.08 -2.16 9.93
N TYR A 102 14.03 -0.90 9.53
CA TYR A 102 13.08 0.04 10.13
C TYR A 102 11.66 -0.28 9.69
N GLU A 103 10.71 -0.11 10.60
CA GLU A 103 9.28 -0.37 10.35
C GLU A 103 8.73 0.40 9.13
N ALA A 104 9.22 1.63 8.91
CA ALA A 104 8.86 2.46 7.76
C ALA A 104 9.41 1.94 6.41
N LYS A 105 10.40 1.04 6.44
CA LYS A 105 11.07 0.44 5.25
C LYS A 105 10.54 -0.95 4.90
N ILE A 106 9.60 -1.49 5.68
CA ILE A 106 8.95 -2.77 5.39
C ILE A 106 8.39 -2.82 3.95
N PRO A 107 7.63 -1.80 3.47
CA PRO A 107 7.04 -1.86 2.13
C PRO A 107 8.12 -1.99 1.04
N GLU A 108 9.16 -1.13 1.09
CA GLU A 108 10.25 -1.14 0.13
C GLU A 108 11.02 -2.46 0.15
N PHE A 109 11.24 -3.03 1.33
CA PHE A 109 11.87 -4.34 1.51
C PHE A 109 11.05 -5.46 0.88
N LEU A 110 9.76 -5.57 1.21
CA LEU A 110 8.87 -6.58 0.65
C LEU A 110 8.73 -6.42 -0.87
N ARG A 111 8.68 -5.19 -1.38
CA ARG A 111 8.60 -4.90 -2.82
C ARG A 111 9.82 -5.40 -3.57
N LEU A 112 11.00 -5.22 -2.97
CA LEU A 112 12.26 -5.70 -3.54
C LEU A 112 12.31 -7.22 -3.62
N LEU A 113 11.91 -7.91 -2.55
CA LEU A 113 11.84 -9.36 -2.50
C LEU A 113 10.88 -9.93 -3.55
N ASP A 114 9.72 -9.29 -3.70
CA ASP A 114 8.71 -9.66 -4.71
C ASP A 114 9.24 -9.46 -6.13
N TYR A 115 9.80 -8.28 -6.43
CA TYR A 115 10.35 -7.94 -7.74
C TYR A 115 11.44 -8.91 -8.19
N PHE A 116 12.40 -9.21 -7.31
CA PHE A 116 13.47 -10.17 -7.60
C PHE A 116 13.08 -11.62 -7.28
N SER A 117 11.80 -11.95 -7.07
CA SER A 117 11.31 -13.32 -6.90
C SER A 117 12.04 -14.13 -5.81
N PHE A 118 12.33 -13.51 -4.66
CA PHE A 118 12.87 -14.17 -3.47
C PHE A 118 11.75 -14.83 -2.65
N LYS A 119 11.06 -15.82 -3.22
CA LYS A 119 9.79 -16.35 -2.70
C LYS A 119 9.83 -16.81 -1.23
N GLU A 120 10.80 -17.64 -0.85
CA GLU A 120 10.88 -18.16 0.53
C GLU A 120 11.32 -17.08 1.53
N VAL A 121 12.18 -16.15 1.09
CA VAL A 121 12.57 -14.98 1.89
C VAL A 121 11.37 -14.04 2.08
N LEU A 122 10.58 -13.81 1.03
CA LEU A 122 9.37 -12.99 1.07
C LEU A 122 8.33 -13.58 2.04
N ASN A 123 8.10 -14.89 1.99
CA ASN A 123 7.19 -15.56 2.92
C ASN A 123 7.65 -15.40 4.38
N THR A 124 8.95 -15.56 4.62
CA THR A 124 9.55 -15.38 5.96
C THR A 124 9.42 -13.92 6.42
N ALA A 125 9.69 -12.97 5.53
CA ALA A 125 9.54 -11.55 5.80
C ALA A 125 8.08 -11.20 6.11
N TYR A 126 7.09 -11.73 5.39
CA TYR A 126 5.67 -11.50 5.72
C TYR A 126 5.32 -11.99 7.12
N ALA A 127 5.76 -13.19 7.50
CA ALA A 127 5.47 -13.76 8.81
C ALA A 127 6.01 -12.88 9.96
N GLN A 128 7.18 -12.28 9.77
CA GLN A 128 7.88 -11.51 10.81
C GLN A 128 7.57 -10.00 10.77
N THR A 129 7.15 -9.44 9.63
CA THR A 129 6.92 -8.00 9.48
C THR A 129 5.45 -7.58 9.55
N LEU A 130 4.50 -8.43 9.14
CA LEU A 130 3.07 -8.11 9.21
C LEU A 130 2.51 -7.94 10.63
N PRO A 131 3.08 -8.54 11.70
CA PRO A 131 2.72 -8.17 13.07
C PRO A 131 3.09 -6.73 13.46
N HIS A 132 3.86 -6.03 12.62
CA HIS A 132 4.33 -4.67 12.84
C HIS A 132 3.76 -3.67 11.81
N ILE A 133 2.56 -3.96 11.28
CA ILE A 133 1.81 -2.96 10.51
C ILE A 133 1.52 -1.76 11.41
N SER A 134 1.73 -0.56 10.88
CA SER A 134 1.48 0.69 11.56
C SER A 134 1.05 1.79 10.59
N GLU A 135 0.65 2.94 11.12
CA GLU A 135 0.33 4.13 10.33
C GLU A 135 1.45 4.54 9.37
N SER A 136 2.71 4.26 9.73
CA SER A 136 3.88 4.65 8.94
C SER A 136 4.08 3.82 7.67
N ASN A 137 3.55 2.60 7.63
CA ASN A 137 3.80 1.66 6.54
C ASN A 137 2.52 1.15 5.85
N VAL A 138 1.36 1.19 6.52
CA VAL A 138 0.13 0.52 6.07
C VAL A 138 -0.34 1.00 4.70
N LEU A 139 -0.27 2.30 4.41
CA LEU A 139 -0.71 2.86 3.12
C LEU A 139 0.14 2.36 1.95
N LYS A 140 1.46 2.30 2.15
CA LYS A 140 2.39 1.79 1.14
C LYS A 140 2.20 0.29 0.95
N LEU A 141 2.04 -0.47 2.05
CA LEU A 141 1.72 -1.90 1.99
C LEU A 141 0.42 -2.14 1.23
N PHE A 142 -0.62 -1.37 1.51
CA PHE A 142 -1.92 -1.52 0.84
C PHE A 142 -1.83 -1.24 -0.66
N LEU A 143 -1.15 -0.17 -1.07
CA LEU A 143 -0.91 0.14 -2.49
C LEU A 143 -0.12 -0.96 -3.19
N GLN A 144 0.95 -1.43 -2.56
CA GLN A 144 1.78 -2.51 -3.11
C GLN A 144 1.03 -3.84 -3.20
N PHE A 145 0.26 -4.19 -2.19
CA PHE A 145 -0.43 -5.48 -2.13
C PHE A 145 -1.57 -5.55 -3.15
N ASN A 146 -2.20 -4.42 -3.46
CA ASN A 146 -3.21 -4.34 -4.51
C ASN A 146 -2.61 -4.33 -5.92
N SER A 147 -1.33 -3.98 -6.09
CA SER A 147 -0.64 -4.06 -7.39
C SER A 147 0.08 -5.39 -7.64
N SER A 148 0.39 -6.17 -6.60
CA SER A 148 1.06 -7.46 -6.72
C SER A 148 0.09 -8.64 -6.79
N ILE A 149 0.34 -9.52 -7.76
CA ILE A 149 -0.36 -10.79 -7.97
C ILE A 149 0.17 -11.88 -7.02
N LEU A 150 1.40 -11.74 -6.52
CA LEU A 150 2.09 -12.75 -5.73
C LEU A 150 1.73 -12.70 -4.23
N VAL A 151 1.18 -11.57 -3.76
CA VAL A 151 0.72 -11.42 -2.39
C VAL A 151 -0.54 -12.27 -2.17
N ASN A 152 -0.50 -13.18 -1.20
CA ASN A 152 -1.67 -14.00 -0.87
C ASN A 152 -2.79 -13.17 -0.22
N ASN A 153 -4.04 -13.63 -0.36
CA ASN A 153 -5.21 -12.90 0.15
C ASN A 153 -5.19 -12.72 1.67
N ALA A 154 -4.65 -13.68 2.43
CA ALA A 154 -4.58 -13.56 3.89
C ALA A 154 -3.72 -12.36 4.34
N ASN A 155 -2.62 -12.08 3.63
CA ASN A 155 -1.78 -10.92 3.90
C ASN A 155 -2.46 -9.62 3.45
N LYS A 156 -3.23 -9.65 2.34
CA LYS A 156 -4.04 -8.50 1.91
C LYS A 156 -5.09 -8.13 2.96
N GLU A 157 -5.82 -9.12 3.48
CA GLU A 157 -6.82 -8.90 4.52
C GLU A 157 -6.20 -8.34 5.80
N LYS A 158 -5.03 -8.82 6.26
CA LYS A 158 -4.35 -8.24 7.44
C LYS A 158 -4.08 -6.74 7.31
N VAL A 159 -3.60 -6.30 6.15
CA VAL A 159 -3.35 -4.87 5.89
C VAL A 159 -4.66 -4.10 5.80
N ARG A 160 -5.68 -4.68 5.16
CA ARG A 160 -7.02 -4.11 5.03
C ARG A 160 -7.71 -3.96 6.39
N ASP A 161 -7.65 -4.96 7.26
CA ASP A 161 -8.23 -4.93 8.59
C ASP A 161 -7.62 -3.80 9.42
N TYR A 162 -6.29 -3.66 9.41
CA TYR A 162 -5.61 -2.54 10.06
C TYR A 162 -6.09 -1.19 9.49
N MET A 163 -6.22 -1.07 8.17
CA MET A 163 -6.73 0.14 7.52
C MET A 163 -8.14 0.51 7.95
N LEU A 164 -9.02 -0.49 8.11
CA LEU A 164 -10.40 -0.29 8.56
C LEU A 164 -10.44 0.16 10.02
N GLU A 165 -9.70 -0.51 10.90
CA GLU A 165 -9.62 -0.20 12.34
C GLU A 165 -9.04 1.19 12.61
N ASN A 166 -8.11 1.64 11.77
CA ASN A 166 -7.38 2.90 11.94
C ASN A 166 -7.76 3.96 10.88
N PHE A 167 -8.92 3.81 10.23
CA PHE A 167 -9.29 4.61 9.07
C PHE A 167 -9.26 6.12 9.36
N GLY A 168 -9.71 6.53 10.55
CA GLY A 168 -9.70 7.92 11.04
C GLY A 168 -8.33 8.62 11.04
N ILE A 169 -7.23 7.87 10.96
CA ILE A 169 -5.87 8.39 10.83
C ILE A 169 -5.37 8.22 9.40
N VAL A 170 -5.57 7.03 8.84
CA VAL A 170 -5.16 6.63 7.49
C VAL A 170 -5.64 7.63 6.42
N HIS A 171 -6.92 8.03 6.47
CA HIS A 171 -7.51 8.88 5.43
C HIS A 171 -6.93 10.31 5.38
N LYS A 172 -6.16 10.71 6.40
CA LYS A 172 -5.56 12.05 6.50
C LYS A 172 -4.20 12.11 5.80
N HIS A 173 -3.62 10.96 5.49
CA HIS A 173 -2.31 10.88 4.88
C HIS A 173 -2.37 11.15 3.37
N THR A 174 -1.36 11.82 2.82
CA THR A 174 -1.32 12.21 1.40
C THR A 174 -1.34 11.02 0.44
N LEU A 175 -0.69 9.91 0.80
CA LEU A 175 -0.71 8.66 0.03
C LEU A 175 -2.11 8.05 -0.15
N PHE A 176 -3.09 8.42 0.69
CA PHE A 176 -4.48 7.97 0.51
C PHE A 176 -5.04 8.41 -0.86
N TYR A 177 -4.61 9.56 -1.38
CA TYR A 177 -5.05 10.06 -2.67
C TYR A 177 -4.45 9.32 -3.87
N LEU A 178 -3.53 8.38 -3.64
CA LEU A 178 -3.02 7.47 -4.68
C LEU A 178 -3.90 6.21 -4.82
N PHE A 179 -4.91 6.05 -3.97
CA PHE A 179 -5.81 4.91 -4.02
C PHE A 179 -6.71 5.03 -5.24
N ARG A 180 -6.92 3.91 -5.94
CA ARG A 180 -7.95 3.80 -6.96
C ARG A 180 -9.33 3.88 -6.34
N GLU A 181 -10.31 4.30 -7.14
CA GLU A 181 -11.70 4.35 -6.70
C GLU A 181 -12.16 2.98 -6.18
N GLU A 182 -11.81 1.89 -6.89
CA GLU A 182 -12.16 0.53 -6.46
C GLU A 182 -11.67 0.20 -5.04
N HIS A 183 -10.50 0.71 -4.65
CA HIS A 183 -9.93 0.46 -3.34
C HIS A 183 -10.62 1.27 -2.24
N VAL A 184 -10.93 2.55 -2.52
CA VAL A 184 -11.68 3.38 -1.57
C VAL A 184 -13.08 2.79 -1.38
N LEU A 185 -13.72 2.40 -2.47
CA LEU A 185 -15.04 1.77 -2.49
C LEU A 185 -15.05 0.47 -1.68
N ASP A 186 -14.01 -0.36 -1.79
CA ASP A 186 -13.87 -1.57 -0.97
C ASP A 186 -13.82 -1.26 0.54
N LEU A 187 -13.06 -0.23 0.95
CA LEU A 187 -12.96 0.17 2.34
C LEU A 187 -14.28 0.73 2.87
N ILE A 188 -14.90 1.67 2.14
CA ILE A 188 -16.13 2.35 2.58
C ILE A 188 -17.39 1.50 2.44
N LYS A 189 -17.33 0.34 1.79
CA LYS A 189 -18.43 -0.64 1.84
C LYS A 189 -18.46 -1.42 3.15
N ASN A 190 -17.32 -1.51 3.83
CA ASN A 190 -17.19 -2.31 5.03
C ASN A 190 -17.90 -1.65 6.23
N ASP A 191 -18.59 -2.44 7.03
CA ASP A 191 -19.25 -1.97 8.27
C ASP A 191 -18.26 -1.64 9.39
N ARG A 192 -17.08 -2.29 9.37
CA ARG A 192 -16.05 -2.18 10.43
C ARG A 192 -15.13 -0.97 10.27
N ILE A 193 -15.35 -0.15 9.24
CA ILE A 193 -14.52 1.04 9.01
C ILE A 193 -14.68 2.03 10.17
N ASN A 194 -13.57 2.38 10.83
CA ASN A 194 -13.55 3.26 11.98
C ASN A 194 -13.62 4.74 11.57
N ILE A 195 -14.83 5.17 11.19
CA ILE A 195 -15.17 6.56 10.89
C ILE A 195 -16.67 6.77 11.02
N ASN A 196 -17.08 7.95 11.48
CA ASN A 196 -18.49 8.33 11.46
C ASN A 196 -18.90 8.83 10.06
N GLU A 197 -20.21 8.78 9.78
CA GLU A 197 -20.74 9.13 8.45
C GLU A 197 -20.53 10.59 8.06
N LYS A 198 -20.39 11.52 9.03
CA LYS A 198 -20.12 12.94 8.73
C LYS A 198 -18.71 13.12 8.21
N ASP A 199 -17.74 12.59 8.95
CA ASP A 199 -16.33 12.66 8.59
C ASP A 199 -16.06 11.91 7.29
N LEU A 200 -16.79 10.81 7.05
CA LEU A 200 -16.71 10.07 5.80
C LEU A 200 -17.07 10.95 4.59
N ILE A 201 -18.12 11.78 4.65
CA ILE A 201 -18.45 12.71 3.57
C ILE A 201 -17.27 13.63 3.28
N ASP A 202 -16.67 14.22 4.32
CA ASP A 202 -15.54 15.13 4.17
C ASP A 202 -14.31 14.43 3.59
N VAL A 203 -14.08 13.18 3.98
CA VAL A 203 -13.04 12.33 3.39
C VAL A 203 -13.28 12.12 1.90
N LEU A 204 -14.51 11.77 1.50
CA LEU A 204 -14.84 11.49 0.11
C LEU A 204 -14.73 12.74 -0.77
N ILE A 205 -15.10 13.91 -0.25
CA ILE A 205 -14.92 15.20 -0.95
C ILE A 205 -13.44 15.54 -1.09
N ARG A 206 -12.65 15.39 -0.02
CA ARG A 206 -11.19 15.60 -0.09
C ARG A 206 -10.55 14.64 -1.08
N TYR A 207 -10.97 13.37 -1.07
CA TYR A 207 -10.50 12.36 -2.01
C TYR A 207 -10.86 12.72 -3.45
N SER A 208 -12.12 13.02 -3.78
CA SER A 208 -12.53 13.36 -5.15
C SER A 208 -11.79 14.57 -5.71
N ASN A 209 -11.43 15.53 -4.85
CA ASN A 209 -10.68 16.72 -5.23
C ASN A 209 -9.18 16.49 -5.40
N ASN A 210 -8.60 15.45 -4.80
CA ASN A 210 -7.15 15.24 -4.76
C ASN A 210 -6.67 13.90 -5.32
N PHE A 211 -7.57 12.97 -5.67
CA PHE A 211 -7.15 11.67 -6.17
C PHE A 211 -6.39 11.82 -7.50
N HIS A 212 -5.40 10.95 -7.67
CA HIS A 212 -4.57 10.89 -8.87
C HIS A 212 -5.12 9.78 -9.77
N SER A 213 -5.38 10.11 -11.04
CA SER A 213 -5.67 9.11 -12.06
C SER A 213 -4.36 8.46 -12.45
N HIS A 214 -4.40 7.17 -12.74
CA HIS A 214 -3.27 6.48 -13.36
C HIS A 214 -3.03 6.93 -14.81
N MET A 215 -3.97 7.68 -15.39
CA MET A 215 -3.79 8.32 -16.69
C MET A 215 -3.07 9.65 -16.48
N GLU A 216 -1.98 9.88 -17.22
CA GLU A 216 -1.11 11.07 -17.17
C GLU A 216 -1.82 12.41 -17.53
N LEU A 217 -3.14 12.39 -17.70
CA LEU A 217 -3.95 13.55 -18.03
C LEU A 217 -4.56 14.17 -16.77
N PRO A 218 -4.67 15.51 -16.70
CA PRO A 218 -5.40 16.17 -15.63
C PRO A 218 -6.84 15.65 -15.57
N ILE A 219 -7.27 15.22 -14.40
CA ILE A 219 -8.67 14.82 -14.19
C ILE A 219 -9.53 16.08 -14.23
N ASP A 220 -10.43 16.12 -15.20
CA ASP A 220 -11.39 17.22 -15.31
C ASP A 220 -12.35 17.27 -14.11
N SER A 221 -13.03 18.40 -13.95
CA SER A 221 -13.99 18.61 -12.87
C SER A 221 -15.19 17.65 -12.95
N GLU A 222 -15.52 17.18 -14.15
CA GLU A 222 -16.68 16.32 -14.39
C GLU A 222 -16.44 14.90 -13.87
N GLU A 223 -15.28 14.31 -14.13
CA GLU A 223 -14.93 12.99 -13.64
C GLU A 223 -14.78 12.99 -12.12
N ARG A 224 -14.21 14.04 -11.54
CA ARG A 224 -14.19 14.22 -10.07
C ARG A 224 -15.60 14.22 -9.48
N ALA A 225 -16.56 14.85 -10.17
CA ALA A 225 -17.97 14.83 -9.76
C ALA A 225 -18.58 13.43 -9.84
N LYS A 226 -18.32 12.70 -10.92
CA LYS A 226 -18.83 11.33 -11.12
C LYS A 226 -18.27 10.35 -10.08
N VAL A 227 -16.98 10.43 -9.78
CA VAL A 227 -16.34 9.63 -8.71
C VAL A 227 -17.00 9.93 -7.37
N LEU A 228 -17.16 11.21 -7.01
CA LEU A 228 -17.80 11.59 -5.76
C LEU A 228 -19.24 11.06 -5.68
N GLU A 229 -20.02 11.18 -6.76
CA GLU A 229 -21.38 10.65 -6.83
C GLU A 229 -21.42 9.14 -6.59
N ARG A 230 -20.51 8.37 -7.20
CA ARG A 230 -20.42 6.91 -7.01
C ARG A 230 -20.07 6.53 -5.58
N LEU A 231 -19.14 7.25 -4.96
CA LEU A 231 -18.69 6.97 -3.58
C LEU A 231 -19.76 7.36 -2.55
N LEU A 232 -20.46 8.48 -2.74
CA LEU A 232 -21.49 8.95 -1.80
C LEU A 232 -22.70 8.01 -1.71
N LYS A 233 -22.91 7.09 -2.66
CA LYS A 233 -23.94 6.04 -2.56
C LYS A 233 -23.75 5.08 -1.38
N TYR A 234 -22.53 5.00 -0.85
CA TYR A 234 -22.20 4.13 0.28
C TYR A 234 -22.20 4.87 1.63
N VAL A 235 -22.54 6.16 1.63
CA VAL A 235 -22.74 6.95 2.85
C VAL A 235 -24.14 6.73 3.38
N ARG A 236 -24.25 6.49 4.69
CA ARG A 236 -25.52 6.23 5.37
C ARG A 236 -26.09 7.54 5.89
N PHE A 237 -26.68 8.32 4.98
CA PHE A 237 -27.27 9.64 5.27
C PHE A 237 -28.27 9.65 6.43
N GLN A 238 -28.92 8.52 6.70
CA GLN A 238 -29.83 8.32 7.83
C GLN A 238 -29.18 8.58 9.21
N HIS A 239 -27.85 8.44 9.31
CA HIS A 239 -27.09 8.66 10.54
C HIS A 239 -26.49 10.07 10.66
N ILE A 240 -26.82 10.95 9.72
CA ILE A 240 -26.31 12.32 9.64
C ILE A 240 -27.40 13.30 10.05
N ASP A 241 -27.07 14.27 10.91
CA ASP A 241 -28.03 15.29 11.33
C ASP A 241 -28.42 16.21 10.16
N ALA A 242 -29.63 16.78 10.22
CA ALA A 242 -30.18 17.56 9.11
C ALA A 242 -29.49 18.92 8.95
N GLU A 243 -28.92 19.45 10.02
CA GLU A 243 -28.25 20.75 10.04
C GLU A 243 -26.89 20.68 9.33
N TYR A 244 -26.16 19.60 9.54
CA TYR A 244 -24.94 19.25 8.83
C TYR A 244 -25.17 19.14 7.34
N ILE A 245 -26.20 18.37 6.92
CA ILE A 245 -26.55 18.22 5.50
C ILE A 245 -26.89 19.59 4.90
N LYS A 246 -27.72 20.40 5.57
CA LYS A 246 -28.13 21.72 5.08
C LYS A 246 -26.95 22.69 4.94
N SER A 247 -26.07 22.74 5.95
CA SER A 247 -24.90 23.63 5.95
C SER A 247 -23.84 23.19 4.94
N HIS A 248 -23.39 21.93 5.00
CA HIS A 248 -22.26 21.44 4.22
C HIS A 248 -22.63 21.25 2.75
N PHE A 249 -23.80 20.69 2.41
CA PHE A 249 -24.17 20.51 1.00
C PHE A 249 -24.50 21.84 0.28
N THR A 250 -24.64 22.95 1.01
CA THR A 250 -24.78 24.28 0.38
C THR A 250 -23.41 24.86 0.00
N VAL A 251 -22.35 24.47 0.69
CA VAL A 251 -20.96 24.82 0.37
C VAL A 251 -20.41 23.94 -0.76
N ILE A 252 -20.67 22.63 -0.73
CA ILE A 252 -20.19 21.68 -1.76
C ILE A 252 -20.88 21.92 -3.13
N LYS A 253 -22.02 22.66 -3.14
CA LYS A 253 -22.78 23.07 -4.34
C LYS A 253 -21.96 23.84 -5.39
N VAL A 254 -20.77 24.36 -5.04
CA VAL A 254 -19.91 25.11 -5.96
C VAL A 254 -19.11 24.19 -6.89
N LEU A 255 -18.83 22.93 -6.51
CA LEU A 255 -17.97 22.02 -7.28
C LEU A 255 -18.73 20.90 -8.01
N HIS A 256 -19.86 20.40 -7.48
CA HIS A 256 -20.54 19.20 -8.02
C HIS A 256 -22.08 19.29 -8.01
N ARG A 257 -22.63 20.36 -8.62
CA ARG A 257 -24.05 20.76 -8.53
C ARG A 257 -25.09 19.66 -8.82
N PRO A 258 -24.96 18.81 -9.87
CA PRO A 258 -25.97 17.80 -10.20
C PRO A 258 -25.96 16.61 -9.22
N ALA A 259 -24.78 16.04 -8.94
CA ALA A 259 -24.62 14.90 -8.03
C ALA A 259 -25.11 15.22 -6.61
N ILE A 260 -24.80 16.43 -6.14
CA ILE A 260 -25.19 16.89 -4.80
C ILE A 260 -26.67 17.21 -4.72
N GLN A 261 -27.30 17.66 -5.81
CA GLN A 261 -28.74 17.89 -5.82
C GLN A 261 -29.50 16.55 -5.75
N ALA A 262 -29.09 15.54 -6.54
CA ALA A 262 -29.66 14.19 -6.45
C ALA A 262 -29.47 13.58 -5.05
N LEU A 263 -28.30 13.79 -4.44
CA LEU A 263 -28.03 13.31 -3.07
C LEU A 263 -28.75 14.12 -2.00
N LYS A 264 -28.99 15.43 -2.18
CA LYS A 264 -29.87 16.23 -1.30
C LYS A 264 -31.28 15.68 -1.34
N ASP A 265 -31.79 15.40 -2.53
CA ASP A 265 -33.14 14.87 -2.71
C ASP A 265 -33.23 13.48 -2.07
N ILE A 266 -32.22 12.61 -2.26
CA ILE A 266 -32.12 11.32 -1.57
C ILE A 266 -32.02 11.50 -0.04
N ALA A 267 -31.19 12.40 0.47
CA ALA A 267 -30.98 12.56 1.92
C ALA A 267 -32.18 13.20 2.63
N VAL A 268 -32.90 14.11 1.97
CA VAL A 268 -34.16 14.68 2.45
C VAL A 268 -35.25 13.62 2.43
N ASN A 269 -35.36 12.83 1.35
CA ASN A 269 -36.34 11.76 1.23
C ASN A 269 -36.01 10.56 2.15
N ALA A 270 -34.74 10.24 2.38
CA ALA A 270 -34.29 9.14 3.24
C ALA A 270 -34.66 9.34 4.71
N LYS A 271 -34.84 10.59 5.16
CA LYS A 271 -35.37 10.88 6.51
C LYS A 271 -36.89 10.71 6.62
N THR A 272 -37.60 10.76 5.50
CA THR A 272 -39.04 10.53 5.43
C THR A 272 -39.41 9.09 5.06
N LEU A 273 -38.47 8.36 4.44
CA LEU A 273 -38.61 6.95 4.08
C LEU A 273 -38.33 6.07 5.29
N SER A 274 -39.13 5.02 5.46
CA SER A 274 -38.84 3.95 6.41
C SER A 274 -37.56 3.22 6.00
N TYR A 275 -36.85 2.62 6.96
CA TYR A 275 -35.62 1.86 6.74
C TYR A 275 -35.77 0.78 5.64
N GLN A 276 -36.97 0.25 5.45
CA GLN A 276 -37.30 -0.76 4.44
C GLN A 276 -37.44 -0.22 3.01
N GLU A 277 -37.38 1.10 2.80
CA GLU A 277 -37.56 1.75 1.50
C GLU A 277 -36.26 2.32 0.90
N LEU A 278 -35.15 2.28 1.64
CA LEU A 278 -33.84 2.77 1.16
C LEU A 278 -33.17 1.77 0.21
N PRO A 279 -32.23 2.13 -0.68
CA PRO A 279 -31.40 1.14 -1.36
C PRO A 279 -30.66 0.25 -0.35
N THR A 280 -30.54 -1.06 -0.61
CA THR A 280 -29.94 -2.03 0.33
C THR A 280 -28.53 -1.62 0.78
N GLU A 281 -27.79 -0.98 -0.12
CA GLU A 281 -26.45 -0.44 0.09
C GLU A 281 -26.40 0.66 1.15
N MET A 282 -27.52 1.35 1.39
CA MET A 282 -27.65 2.45 2.35
C MET A 282 -28.22 2.01 3.71
N ARG A 283 -28.73 0.77 3.81
CA ARG A 283 -29.41 0.25 5.01
C ARG A 283 -28.48 -0.29 6.09
N GLY A 284 -27.15 -0.22 5.94
CA GLY A 284 -26.23 -0.82 6.93
C GLY A 284 -26.42 -0.26 8.37
N PRO A 285 -26.01 -1.00 9.42
CA PRO A 285 -26.07 -0.53 10.80
C PRO A 285 -25.29 0.79 10.97
N LYS A 286 -25.57 1.56 12.03
CA LYS A 286 -24.75 2.75 12.28
C LYS A 286 -23.29 2.33 12.52
N ARG A 287 -22.35 2.95 11.82
CA ARG A 287 -20.91 2.78 12.12
C ARG A 287 -20.63 3.43 13.46
N GLU A 288 -20.33 2.61 14.46
CA GLU A 288 -19.95 3.07 15.79
C GLU A 288 -18.48 3.49 15.75
N SER A 289 -18.17 4.67 16.29
CA SER A 289 -16.79 5.09 16.52
C SER A 289 -16.24 4.27 17.68
N TYR A 290 -15.16 3.51 17.44
CA TYR A 290 -14.37 2.86 18.48
C TYR A 290 -13.14 3.72 18.79
#